data_AF-A0A0A0K974-F1
#
_entry.id   AF-A0A0A0K974-F1
#
_cell.length_a   1.000
_cell.length_b   1.000
_cell.length_c   1.000
_cell.angle_alpha   90.00
_cell.angle_beta   90.00
_cell.angle_gamma   90.00
#
_symmetry.space_group_name_H-M   'P 1'
#
loop_
_entity.id
_entity.type
_entity.pdbx_description
1 polymer ?
#
loop_
_entity_poly.entity_id
_entity_poly.type
_entity_poly.pdbx_seq_one_letter_code
_entity_poly.pdbx_strand_id
1 'polypeptide(L)' 'MPDISLDKLHLALFPLILHNETKQWANALEEEEATTSDNLIEKFMKKFFPPIENAIRRQDLMTFEQSNSENLIDA' A
#
# COMPACT_ATOMS: atom_id res chain seq x y z
N MET A 1 29.19 2.38 13.69
CA MET A 1 28.07 2.55 12.74
C MET A 1 26.98 3.28 13.51
N PRO A 2 26.44 4.41 13.01
CA PRO A 2 25.36 5.07 13.71
C PRO A 2 24.15 4.13 13.71
N ASP A 3 23.58 3.92 14.89
CA ASP A 3 22.42 3.07 15.13
C ASP A 3 21.19 3.80 14.57
N ILE A 4 21.01 3.70 13.25
CA ILE A 4 19.79 4.17 12.60
C ILE A 4 18.69 3.22 13.07
N SER A 5 17.82 3.71 13.96
CA SER A 5 16.60 2.98 14.33
C SER A 5 15.90 2.52 13.05
N LEU A 6 15.50 1.25 13.02
CA LEU A 6 14.81 0.63 11.89
C LEU A 6 13.61 1.47 11.41
N ASP A 7 12.94 2.16 12.33
CA ASP A 7 11.83 3.06 12.00
C ASP A 7 12.27 4.23 11.12
N LYS A 8 13.43 4.84 11.41
CA LYS A 8 13.96 5.94 10.58
C LYS A 8 14.33 5.44 9.19
N LEU A 9 14.83 4.21 9.09
CA LEU A 9 15.14 3.59 7.80
C LEU A 9 13.85 3.30 7.01
N HIS A 10 12.83 2.72 7.64
CA HIS A 10 11.55 2.46 7.01
C HIS A 10 10.89 3.75 6.53
N LEU A 11 10.86 4.81 7.35
CA LEU A 11 10.33 6.11 6.94
C LEU A 11 11.07 6.69 5.74
N ALA A 12 12.40 6.57 5.69
CA ALA A 12 13.21 7.09 4.58
C ALA A 12 13.02 6.29 3.28
N LEU A 13 12.84 4.98 3.37
CA LEU A 13 12.68 4.10 2.22
C LEU A 13 11.25 4.06 1.68
N PHE A 14 10.26 4.39 2.52
CA PHE A 14 8.85 4.27 2.18
C PHE A 14 8.47 5.07 0.90
N PRO A 15 8.87 6.34 0.70
CA PRO A 15 8.57 7.05 -0.55
C PRO A 15 9.26 6.46 -1.79
N LEU A 16 10.33 5.68 -1.63
CA LEU A 16 11.10 5.11 -2.73
C LEU A 16 10.44 3.88 -3.35
N ILE A 17 9.69 3.12 -2.55
CA ILE A 17 8.97 1.93 -3.00
C ILE A 17 7.58 2.25 -3.56
N LEU A 18 7.12 3.49 -3.45
CA LEU A 18 5.81 3.93 -3.91
C LEU A 18 5.84 4.41 -5.36
N HIS A 19 4.72 4.21 -6.05
CA HIS A 19 4.54 4.56 -7.46
C HIS A 19 3.29 5.41 -7.68
N ASN A 20 3.32 6.25 -8.72
CA ASN A 20 2.18 7.03 -9.18
C ASN A 20 1.52 7.85 -8.05
N GLU A 21 0.22 7.63 -7.84
CA GLU A 21 -0.61 8.33 -6.86
C GLU A 21 -0.15 8.10 -5.42
N THR A 22 0.34 6.90 -5.09
CA THR A 22 0.83 6.61 -3.73
C THR A 22 2.08 7.43 -3.39
N LYS A 23 2.97 7.66 -4.36
CA LYS A 23 4.16 8.49 -4.19
C LYS A 23 3.81 9.97 -4.05
N GLN A 24 2.85 10.45 -4.84
CA GLN A 24 2.37 11.83 -4.73
C GLN A 24 1.75 12.09 -3.35
N TRP A 25 0.95 11.16 -2.85
CA TRP A 25 0.41 11.23 -1.50
C TRP A 25 1.50 11.24 -0.43
N ALA A 26 2.49 10.34 -0.51
CA ALA A 26 3.59 10.28 0.45
C ALA A 26 4.42 11.57 0.48
N ASN A 27 4.66 12.20 -0.68
CA ASN A 27 5.37 13.48 -0.75
C ASN A 27 4.54 14.67 -0.24
N ALA A 28 3.22 14.54 -0.16
CA ALA A 28 2.31 15.57 0.34
C ALA A 28 2.04 15.45 1.84
N LEU A 29 2.50 14.38 2.51
CA LEU A 29 2.48 14.28 3.97
C LEU A 29 3.47 15.28 4.57
N GLU A 30 3.00 16.06 5.53
CA GLU A 30 3.87 16.94 6.31
C GLU A 30 4.78 16.10 7.23
N GLU A 31 6.02 16.56 7.48
CA GLU A 31 7.01 15.85 8.32
C GLU A 31 6.47 15.55 9.75
N GLU A 32 5.54 16.37 10.24
CA GLU A 32 4.92 16.23 11.56
C GLU A 32 3.82 15.15 11.60
N GLU A 33 3.28 14.76 10.44
CA GLU A 33 2.13 13.86 10.33
C GLU A 33 2.47 12.37 10.39
N ALA A 34 3.74 11.99 10.21
CA ALA A 34 4.22 10.61 10.11
C ALA A 34 5.55 10.42 10.88
N THR A 35 5.53 10.76 12.17
CA THR A 35 6.69 10.70 13.07
C THR A 35 7.15 9.28 13.43
N THR A 36 6.33 8.25 13.19
CA THR A 36 6.68 6.83 13.38
C THR A 36 6.26 6.00 12.17
N SER A 37 6.99 4.91 11.91
CA SER A 37 6.65 3.99 10.81
C SER A 37 5.24 3.40 10.95
N ASP A 38 4.81 3.07 12.16
CA ASP A 38 3.48 2.51 12.42
C ASP A 38 2.35 3.48 12.03
N ASN A 39 2.48 4.76 12.37
CA ASN A 39 1.50 5.79 12.00
C ASN A 39 1.44 5.97 10.47
N LEU A 40 2.60 5.97 9.80
CA LEU A 40 2.66 6.04 8.34
C LEU A 40 1.95 4.86 7.68
N ILE A 41 2.18 3.64 8.18
CA ILE A 41 1.53 2.42 7.70
C ILE A 41 0.02 2.51 7.93
N GLU A 42 -0.44 2.94 9.11
CA GLU A 42 -1.85 3.09 9.41
C GLU A 42 -2.55 4.05 8.44
N LYS A 43 -1.96 5.24 8.22
CA LYS A 43 -2.50 6.23 7.27
C LYS A 43 -2.55 5.69 5.85
N PHE A 44 -1.50 4.99 5.42
CA PHE A 44 -1.45 4.37 4.10
C PHE A 44 -2.56 3.31 3.93
N MET A 45 -2.70 2.41 4.89
CA MET A 45 -3.71 1.36 4.87
C MET A 45 -5.13 1.95 4.85
N LYS A 46 -5.38 3.00 5.64
CA LYS A 46 -6.69 3.67 5.67
C LYS A 46 -7.02 4.35 4.34
N LYS A 47 -6.03 4.93 3.65
CA LYS A 47 -6.23 5.66 2.39
C LYS A 47 -6.39 4.73 1.18
N PHE A 48 -5.55 3.71 1.06
CA PHE A 48 -5.46 2.88 -0.15
C PHE A 48 -6.07 1.48 -0.01
N PHE A 49 -6.38 1.05 1.21
CA PHE A 49 -6.97 -0.26 1.50
C PHE A 49 -8.29 -0.14 2.29
N PRO A 50 -9.29 0.61 1.78
CA PRO A 50 -10.56 0.78 2.47
C PRO A 50 -11.26 -0.57 2.71
N PRO A 51 -11.79 -0.83 3.91
CA PRO A 51 -12.34 -2.15 4.28
C PRO A 51 -13.46 -2.65 3.36
N ILE A 52 -14.32 -1.75 2.89
CA ILE A 52 -15.48 -2.09 2.04
C ILE A 52 -15.02 -2.58 0.67
N GLU A 53 -14.14 -1.85 0.00
CA GLU A 53 -13.61 -2.29 -1.30
C GLU A 53 -12.83 -3.58 -1.19
N ASN A 54 -12.07 -3.75 -0.10
CA ASN A 54 -11.36 -5.01 0.16
C ASN A 54 -12.33 -6.18 0.38
N ALA A 55 -13.48 -5.95 1.01
CA ALA A 55 -14.51 -6.99 1.16
C ALA A 55 -15.14 -7.34 -0.19
N ILE A 56 -15.44 -6.34 -1.02
CA ILE A 56 -15.96 -6.54 -2.38
C ILE A 56 -14.97 -7.34 -3.22
N ARG A 57 -13.69 -6.92 -3.31
CA ARG A 57 -12.67 -7.65 -4.08
C ARG A 57 -12.47 -9.08 -3.59
N ARG A 58 -12.56 -9.32 -2.27
CA ARG A 58 -12.51 -10.69 -1.72
C ARG A 58 -13.71 -11.52 -2.16
N GLN A 59 -14.91 -10.93 -2.16
CA GLN A 59 -16.12 -11.59 -2.63
C GLN A 59 -16.01 -11.91 -4.12
N ASP A 60 -15.57 -10.94 -4.94
CA ASP A 60 -15.36 -11.13 -6.39
C ASP A 60 -14.38 -12.28 -6.66
N LEU A 61 -13.28 -12.35 -5.91
CA LEU A 61 -12.31 -13.44 -6.00
C LEU A 61 -12.93 -14.79 -5.58
N MET A 62 -13.74 -14.82 -4.52
CA MET A 62 -14.42 -16.06 -4.07
C MET A 62 -15.44 -16.56 -5.09
N THR A 63 -16.07 -15.65 -5.84
CA THR A 63 -17.04 -15.97 -6.89
C THR A 63 -16.42 -16.02 -8.27
N PHE A 64 -15.10 -15.88 -8.37
CA PHE A 64 -14.41 -15.89 -9.65
C PHE A 64 -14.42 -17.30 -10.23
N GLU A 65 -14.99 -17.42 -11.43
CA GLU A 65 -14.90 -18.62 -12.27
C GLU A 65 -14.23 -18.21 -13.58
N GLN A 66 -13.10 -18.85 -13.89
CA GLN A 66 -12.41 -18.65 -15.17
C GLN A 66 -13.33 -19.13 -16.30
N SER A 67 -13.58 -18.27 -17.28
CA SER A 67 -14.41 -18.60 -18.44
C SER A 67 -13.74 -19.70 -19.28
N ASN A 68 -14.54 -20.60 -19.86
CA ASN A 68 -14.04 -21.66 -20.74
C ASN A 68 -13.24 -21.13 -21.95
N SER A 69 -13.39 -19.85 -22.30
CA SER A 69 -12.64 -19.20 -23.38
C SER A 69 -11.43 -18.39 -22.89
N GLU A 70 -11.20 -18.30 -21.58
CA GLU A 70 -10.01 -17.64 -21.02
C GLU A 70 -8.85 -18.62 -21.00
N ASN A 71 -7.78 -18.33 -21.75
CA ASN A 71 -6.53 -19.06 -21.63
C ASN A 71 -5.81 -18.65 -20.35
N LEU A 72 -5.19 -19.61 -19.66
CA LEU A 72 -4.36 -19.38 -18.47
C LEU A 72 -3.11 -18.50 -18.75
N ILE A 73 -2.72 -18.37 -20.02
CA ILE A 73 -1.49 -17.73 -20.47
C ILE A 73 -1.83 -16.85 -21.68
N ASP A 74 -2.54 -15.74 -21.46
CA ASP A 74 -2.57 -14.63 -22.41
C ASP A 74 -2.58 -13.35 -21.56
N ALA A 75 -1.40 -12.97 -21.05
CA ALA A 75 -1.11 -11.74 -20.32
C ALA A 75 0.25 -11.19 -20.75
#